data_AF-A0A8S3HUA0-F1
#
_entry.id   AF-A0A8S3HUA0-F1
#
_cell.length_a   1.000
_cell.length_b   1.000
_cell.length_c   1.000
_cell.angle_alpha   90.00
_cell.angle_beta   90.00
_cell.angle_gamma   90.00
#
_symmetry.space_group_name_H-M   'P 1'
#
loop_
_entity.id
_entity.type
_entity.pdbx_description
1 polymer ?
#
loop_
_entity_poly.entity_id
_entity_poly.type
_entity_poly.pdbx_seq_one_letter_code
_entity_poly.pdbx_strand_id
1 'polypeptide(L)'
;VGRSDAPVHQDIVLSCTHIEPEHCIITNSQNVVHLKPCSQTAMCYVNGKKVDVNTKVELTSGSRVIFGKSHVFRFLNPEQARRKTAKVESTGEATDWNSAIQELLEKQGVDIKQEMEKKLVAMEEAFKREKEEADRLLRKQKLEYESKIVELQKQVMETSMSQSMLSSILSSSGLID
;
A
#
# COMPACT_ATOMS: atom_id res chain seq x y z
N VAL A 1 -23.48 -8.02 21.30
CA VAL A 1 -22.89 -7.81 19.95
C VAL A 1 -22.71 -9.17 19.35
N GLY A 2 -23.20 -9.39 18.13
CA GLY A 2 -23.18 -10.71 17.52
C GLY A 2 -23.74 -10.72 16.11
N ARG A 3 -24.20 -11.89 15.64
CA ARG A 3 -24.82 -12.05 14.31
C ARG A 3 -26.35 -12.01 14.40
N SER A 4 -27.00 -11.82 13.25
CA SER A 4 -28.46 -11.78 13.15
C SER A 4 -29.13 -13.15 13.33
N ASP A 5 -28.40 -14.23 13.09
CA ASP A 5 -28.86 -15.62 13.21
C ASP A 5 -28.59 -16.23 14.59
N ALA A 6 -28.27 -15.40 15.58
CA ALA A 6 -28.02 -15.84 16.93
C ALA A 6 -29.30 -16.33 17.63
N PRO A 7 -29.20 -17.32 18.55
CA PRO A 7 -30.35 -17.78 19.32
C PRO A 7 -30.97 -16.67 20.20
N VAL A 8 -30.12 -15.73 20.63
CA VAL A 8 -30.51 -14.58 21.44
C VAL A 8 -30.41 -13.32 20.59
N HIS A 9 -31.42 -12.44 20.69
CA HIS A 9 -31.43 -11.14 20.03
C HIS A 9 -30.18 -10.33 20.38
N GLN A 10 -29.53 -9.77 19.35
CA GLN A 10 -28.32 -8.96 19.49
C GLN A 10 -28.63 -7.48 19.27
N ASP A 11 -28.24 -6.62 20.22
CA ASP A 11 -28.44 -5.16 20.08
C ASP A 11 -27.59 -4.54 18.97
N ILE A 12 -26.41 -5.12 18.74
CA ILE A 12 -25.48 -4.70 17.69
C ILE A 12 -25.17 -5.93 16.85
N VAL A 13 -25.66 -5.92 15.62
CA VAL A 13 -25.50 -6.99 14.63
C VAL A 13 -24.34 -6.65 13.69
N LEU A 14 -23.37 -7.55 13.57
CA LEU A 14 -22.25 -7.42 12.64
C LEU A 14 -22.26 -8.57 11.64
N SER A 15 -22.27 -8.23 10.35
CA SER A 15 -22.25 -9.21 9.26
C SER A 15 -20.82 -9.56 8.89
N CYS A 16 -20.33 -10.74 9.30
CA CYS A 16 -19.04 -11.30 8.87
C CYS A 16 -18.87 -12.75 9.35
N THR A 17 -18.04 -13.53 8.66
CA THR A 17 -17.74 -14.92 9.02
C THR A 17 -16.94 -15.07 10.32
N HIS A 18 -16.18 -14.04 10.70
CA HIS A 18 -15.35 -14.03 11.92
C HIS A 18 -16.06 -13.40 13.14
N ILE A 19 -17.38 -13.25 13.07
CA ILE A 19 -18.22 -12.81 14.19
C ILE A 19 -19.01 -14.03 14.66
N GLU A 20 -19.06 -14.20 15.98
CA GLU A 20 -19.80 -15.30 16.60
C GLU A 20 -21.27 -14.90 16.75
N PRO A 21 -22.21 -15.86 16.80
CA PRO A 21 -23.62 -15.57 17.07
C PRO A 21 -23.80 -14.67 18.30
N GLU A 22 -23.11 -15.01 19.39
CA GLU A 22 -22.95 -14.17 20.57
C GLU A 22 -21.46 -13.86 20.73
N HIS A 23 -21.04 -12.66 20.32
CA HIS A 23 -19.62 -12.33 20.22
C HIS A 23 -19.09 -11.67 21.48
N CYS A 24 -19.70 -10.57 21.92
CA CYS A 24 -19.31 -9.92 23.16
C CYS A 24 -20.45 -9.14 23.78
N ILE A 25 -20.29 -8.86 25.07
CA ILE A 25 -21.18 -8.02 25.86
C ILE A 25 -20.42 -6.74 26.21
N ILE A 26 -21.07 -5.61 25.99
CA ILE A 26 -20.60 -4.30 26.42
C ILE A 26 -21.55 -3.84 27.53
N THR A 27 -21.02 -3.62 28.72
CA THR A 27 -21.82 -3.16 29.88
C THR A 27 -21.40 -1.77 30.30
N ASN A 28 -22.36 -0.89 30.57
CA ASN A 28 -22.11 0.42 31.16
C ASN A 28 -22.59 0.41 32.61
N SER A 29 -21.68 0.64 33.55
CA SER A 29 -21.99 0.74 34.97
C SER A 29 -21.39 2.04 35.52
N GLN A 30 -22.23 2.95 36.00
CA GLN A 30 -21.80 4.24 36.58
C GLN A 30 -20.84 5.03 35.65
N ASN A 31 -21.14 5.07 34.35
CA ASN A 31 -20.32 5.72 33.31
C ASN A 31 -18.96 5.05 33.05
N VAL A 32 -18.76 3.83 33.56
CA VAL A 32 -17.61 2.97 33.25
C VAL A 32 -18.08 1.86 32.32
N VAL A 33 -17.61 1.90 31.08
CA VAL A 33 -17.97 0.93 30.05
C VAL A 33 -16.96 -0.21 30.03
N HIS A 34 -17.44 -1.44 30.08
CA HIS A 34 -16.63 -2.64 30.02
C HIS A 34 -17.00 -3.46 28.79
N LEU A 35 -16.01 -4.16 28.25
CA LEU A 35 -16.17 -5.14 27.18
C LEU A 35 -15.74 -6.51 27.68
N LYS A 36 -16.58 -7.52 27.43
CA LYS A 36 -16.28 -8.92 27.73
C LYS A 36 -16.66 -9.82 26.55
N PRO A 37 -15.72 -10.61 25.99
CA PRO A 37 -16.04 -11.65 25.00
C PRO A 37 -16.93 -12.75 25.58
N CYS A 38 -17.84 -13.31 24.78
CA CYS A 38 -18.73 -14.38 25.23
C CYS A 38 -18.07 -15.77 25.16
N SER A 39 -17.13 -15.98 24.24
CA SER A 39 -16.45 -17.26 24.03
C SER A 39 -14.98 -17.07 23.70
N GLN A 40 -14.20 -18.16 23.77
CA GLN A 40 -12.78 -18.15 23.42
C GLN A 40 -12.54 -17.87 21.92
N THR A 41 -13.52 -18.20 21.08
CA THR A 41 -13.51 -17.98 19.63
C THR A 41 -13.96 -16.57 19.25
N ALA A 42 -14.67 -15.87 20.14
CA ALA A 42 -15.08 -14.48 19.93
C ALA A 42 -13.90 -13.51 20.08
N MET A 43 -13.21 -13.26 18.97
CA MET A 43 -12.02 -12.41 18.93
C MET A 43 -12.36 -10.94 19.13
N CYS A 44 -12.10 -10.41 20.33
CA CYS A 44 -12.19 -8.99 20.62
C CYS A 44 -10.81 -8.40 20.92
N TYR A 45 -10.51 -7.23 20.35
CA TYR A 45 -9.27 -6.49 20.64
C TYR A 45 -9.58 -5.08 21.11
N VAL A 46 -8.83 -4.62 22.10
CA VAL A 46 -8.88 -3.24 22.60
C VAL A 46 -7.46 -2.68 22.54
N ASN A 47 -7.27 -1.58 21.80
CA ASN A 47 -5.97 -0.94 21.57
C ASN A 47 -4.87 -1.93 21.10
N GLY A 48 -5.26 -2.88 20.24
CA GLY A 48 -4.36 -3.90 19.69
C GLY A 48 -4.14 -5.13 20.58
N LYS A 49 -4.61 -5.14 21.83
CA LYS A 49 -4.50 -6.28 22.75
C LYS A 49 -5.75 -7.14 22.69
N LYS A 50 -5.59 -8.47 22.59
CA LYS A 50 -6.70 -9.43 22.65
C LYS A 50 -7.27 -9.47 24.08
N VAL A 51 -8.60 -9.42 24.19
CA VAL A 51 -9.29 -9.52 25.48
C VAL A 51 -9.51 -11.00 25.82
N ASP A 52 -9.19 -11.38 27.06
CA ASP A 52 -9.41 -12.73 27.57
C ASP A 52 -10.87 -12.94 27.97
N VAL A 53 -11.44 -14.12 27.66
CA VAL A 53 -12.85 -14.46 27.92
C VAL A 53 -13.20 -14.44 29.41
N ASN A 54 -12.23 -14.69 30.30
CA ASN A 54 -12.43 -14.70 31.74
C ASN A 54 -12.39 -13.30 32.36
N THR A 55 -11.96 -12.29 31.60
CA THR A 55 -11.78 -10.92 32.08
C THR A 55 -12.72 -9.96 31.38
N LYS A 56 -12.99 -8.82 32.02
CA LYS A 56 -13.63 -7.66 31.39
C LYS A 56 -12.61 -6.54 31.30
N VAL A 57 -12.59 -5.83 30.18
CA VAL A 57 -11.68 -4.70 29.95
C VAL A 57 -12.48 -3.42 29.95
N GLU A 58 -12.01 -2.43 30.72
CA GLU A 58 -12.59 -1.09 30.71
C GLU A 58 -12.25 -0.37 29.40
N LEU A 59 -13.26 0.23 28.78
CA LEU A 59 -13.14 1.08 27.62
C LEU A 59 -13.06 2.54 28.06
N THR A 60 -11.99 3.22 27.64
CA THR A 60 -11.82 4.65 27.87
C THR A 60 -12.10 5.44 26.60
N SER A 61 -12.57 6.67 26.73
CA SER A 61 -12.84 7.51 25.55
C SER A 61 -11.60 7.60 24.66
N GLY A 62 -11.74 7.21 23.39
CA GLY A 62 -10.67 7.09 22.40
C GLY A 62 -10.19 5.66 22.13
N SER A 63 -10.56 4.66 22.94
CA SER A 63 -10.16 3.25 22.74
C SER A 63 -10.54 2.73 21.35
N ARG A 64 -9.58 2.08 20.67
CA ARG A 64 -9.82 1.36 19.41
C ARG A 64 -10.30 -0.05 19.73
N VAL A 65 -11.53 -0.38 19.34
CA VAL A 65 -12.16 -1.69 19.57
C VAL A 65 -12.26 -2.44 18.25
N ILE A 66 -11.86 -3.69 18.21
CA ILE A 66 -11.94 -4.54 17.02
C ILE A 66 -12.71 -5.82 17.35
N PHE A 67 -13.70 -6.15 16.54
CA PHE A 67 -14.46 -7.39 16.62
C PHE A 67 -14.14 -8.28 15.42
N GLY A 68 -13.83 -9.55 15.67
CA GLY A 68 -13.35 -10.47 14.65
C GLY A 68 -12.07 -9.97 13.98
N LYS A 69 -12.07 -9.92 12.64
CA LYS A 69 -10.93 -9.46 11.83
C LYS A 69 -11.18 -8.18 11.02
N SER A 70 -12.42 -7.74 10.92
CA SER A 70 -12.83 -6.72 9.94
C SER A 70 -13.51 -5.50 10.54
N HIS A 71 -14.07 -5.63 11.74
CA HIS A 71 -14.90 -4.58 12.32
C HIS A 71 -14.08 -3.74 13.30
N VAL A 72 -13.71 -2.53 12.89
CA VAL A 72 -12.89 -1.60 13.68
C VAL A 72 -13.71 -0.38 14.07
N PHE A 73 -13.80 -0.13 15.37
CA PHE A 73 -14.55 0.98 15.95
C PHE A 73 -13.67 1.83 16.85
N ARG A 74 -14.05 3.11 17.00
CA ARG A 74 -13.51 3.99 18.03
C ARG A 74 -14.58 4.20 19.09
N PHE A 75 -14.29 3.78 20.32
CA PHE A 75 -15.17 4.03 21.46
C PHE A 75 -15.03 5.48 21.91
N LEU A 76 -16.17 6.14 22.12
CA LEU A 76 -16.25 7.51 22.60
C LEU A 76 -17.16 7.55 23.83
N ASN A 77 -16.68 8.20 24.89
CA ASN A 77 -17.50 8.54 26.05
C ASN A 77 -17.42 10.06 26.27
N PRO A 78 -18.49 10.83 25.94
CA PRO A 78 -18.52 12.29 26.07
C PRO A 78 -18.28 12.78 27.50
N GLU A 79 -18.79 12.09 28.52
CA GLU A 79 -18.62 12.46 29.92
C GLU A 79 -17.17 12.28 30.40
N GLN A 80 -16.49 11.21 29.95
CA GLN A 80 -15.04 11.07 30.19
C GLN A 80 -14.22 12.10 29.42
N ALA A 81 -14.61 12.43 28.18
CA ALA A 81 -13.90 13.41 27.35
C ALA A 81 -13.93 14.80 28.01
N ARG A 82 -15.10 15.24 28.51
CA ARG A 82 -15.26 16.53 29.19
C ARG A 82 -14.44 16.63 30.48
N ARG A 83 -14.34 15.54 31.25
CA ARG A 83 -13.52 15.49 32.48
C ARG A 83 -12.01 15.55 32.20
N LYS A 84 -11.54 14.97 31.09
CA LYS A 84 -10.12 15.04 30.71
C LYS A 84 -9.73 16.45 30.28
N THR A 85 -10.56 17.14 29.49
CA THR A 85 -10.30 18.53 29.10
C THR A 85 -10.24 19.46 30.31
N ALA A 86 -11.14 19.28 31.30
CA ALA A 86 -11.13 20.07 32.54
C ALA A 86 -9.92 19.76 33.46
N LYS A 87 -9.39 18.53 33.44
CA LYS A 87 -8.24 18.15 34.28
C LYS A 87 -6.90 18.64 33.69
N VAL A 88 -6.80 18.75 32.37
CA VAL A 88 -5.60 19.27 31.68
C VAL A 88 -5.35 20.76 31.98
N GLU A 89 -6.37 21.54 32.35
CA GLU A 89 -6.20 22.93 32.78
C GLU A 89 -5.70 23.09 34.23
N SER A 90 -5.69 22.02 35.04
CA SER A 90 -5.36 22.09 36.48
C SER A 90 -3.99 21.53 36.87
N THR A 91 -3.28 20.83 35.99
CA THR A 91 -1.97 20.25 36.30
C THR A 91 -1.02 20.50 35.13
N GLY A 92 -0.02 21.35 35.35
CA GLY A 92 1.04 21.69 34.39
C GLY A 92 1.98 20.54 34.03
N GLU A 93 1.43 19.40 33.60
CA GLU A 93 2.12 18.21 33.08
C GLU A 93 2.02 18.13 31.54
N ALA A 94 2.00 19.28 30.86
CA ALA A 94 1.96 19.35 29.40
C ALA A 94 3.31 19.02 28.73
N THR A 95 4.35 18.71 29.51
CA THR A 95 5.72 18.55 29.00
C THR A 95 6.16 17.08 28.86
N ASP A 96 5.45 16.12 29.46
CA ASP A 96 5.88 14.71 29.47
C ASP A 96 5.17 13.84 28.41
N TRP A 97 3.90 14.15 28.13
CA TRP A 97 3.12 13.46 27.09
C TRP A 97 3.60 13.75 25.66
N ASN A 98 4.03 14.99 25.39
CA ASN A 98 4.57 15.35 24.08
C ASN A 98 5.90 14.63 23.82
N SER A 99 6.75 14.49 24.84
CA SER A 99 8.01 13.76 24.76
C SER A 99 7.79 12.25 24.56
N ALA A 100 6.88 11.63 25.31
CA ALA A 100 6.57 10.20 25.16
C ALA A 100 5.90 9.88 23.81
N ILE A 101 5.10 10.79 23.26
CA ILE A 101 4.49 10.67 21.91
C ILE A 101 5.54 10.80 20.82
N GLN A 102 6.48 11.74 20.97
CA GLN A 102 7.58 11.95 20.04
C GLN A 102 8.53 10.74 20.02
N GLU A 103 8.85 10.16 21.18
CA GLU A 103 9.68 8.95 21.29
C GLU A 103 8.98 7.69 20.72
N LEU A 104 7.66 7.56 20.89
CA LEU A 104 6.86 6.44 20.36
C LEU A 104 6.70 6.52 18.82
N LEU A 105 6.51 7.73 18.29
CA LEU A 105 6.45 7.99 16.84
C LEU A 105 7.83 7.79 16.18
N GLU A 106 8.92 8.13 16.86
CA GLU A 106 10.28 7.88 16.37
C GLU A 106 10.63 6.38 16.35
N LYS A 107 10.22 5.60 17.36
CA LYS A 107 10.56 4.17 17.43
C LYS A 107 9.71 3.23 16.55
N GLN A 108 8.50 3.63 16.15
CA GLN A 108 7.64 2.82 15.25
C GLN A 108 7.40 3.47 13.87
N GLY A 109 7.51 4.79 13.73
CA GLY A 109 7.24 5.52 12.49
C GLY A 109 8.47 5.68 11.57
N VAL A 110 9.68 5.61 12.11
CA VAL A 110 10.92 5.70 11.32
C VAL A 110 11.11 4.45 10.45
N ASP A 111 10.75 3.27 10.95
CA ASP A 111 10.98 2.01 10.24
C ASP A 111 10.08 1.88 9.00
N ILE A 112 8.78 2.20 9.13
CA ILE A 112 7.83 2.17 8.01
C ILE A 112 8.13 3.27 6.99
N LYS A 113 8.50 4.48 7.45
CA LYS A 113 8.85 5.59 6.56
C LYS A 113 10.13 5.29 5.77
N GLN A 114 11.16 4.76 6.44
CA GLN A 114 12.39 4.33 5.77
C GLN A 114 12.17 3.16 4.82
N GLU A 115 11.31 2.20 5.16
CA GLU A 115 11.01 1.08 4.27
C GLU A 115 10.25 1.53 3.01
N MET A 116 9.29 2.46 3.16
CA MET A 116 8.59 3.07 2.03
C MET A 116 9.55 3.88 1.15
N GLU A 117 10.44 4.67 1.76
CA GLU A 117 11.43 5.49 1.05
C GLU A 117 12.45 4.60 0.32
N LYS A 118 12.92 3.52 0.94
CA LYS A 118 13.77 2.51 0.29
C LYS A 118 13.04 1.84 -0.88
N LYS A 119 11.77 1.47 -0.73
CA LYS A 119 10.95 0.89 -1.81
C LYS A 119 10.77 1.87 -2.97
N LEU A 120 10.58 3.16 -2.67
CA LEU A 120 10.43 4.20 -3.67
C LEU A 120 11.73 4.38 -4.48
N VAL A 121 12.88 4.55 -3.79
CA VAL A 121 14.19 4.68 -4.45
C VAL A 121 14.53 3.45 -5.28
N ALA A 122 14.30 2.24 -4.76
CA ALA A 122 14.55 1.00 -5.51
C ALA A 122 13.67 0.89 -6.77
N MET A 123 12.41 1.33 -6.70
CA MET A 123 11.50 1.36 -7.84
C MET A 123 11.93 2.40 -8.88
N GLU A 124 12.33 3.59 -8.47
CA GLU A 124 12.84 4.64 -9.36
C GLU A 124 14.12 4.21 -10.08
N GLU A 125 15.06 3.57 -9.37
CA GLU A 125 16.28 3.03 -9.98
C GLU A 125 16.00 1.91 -10.97
N ALA A 126 15.06 1.01 -10.65
CA ALA A 126 14.65 -0.06 -11.56
C ALA A 126 14.05 0.53 -12.84
N PHE A 127 13.14 1.50 -12.71
CA PHE A 127 12.53 2.18 -13.84
C PHE A 127 13.56 2.93 -14.70
N LYS A 128 14.52 3.60 -14.05
CA LYS A 128 15.62 4.28 -14.75
C LYS A 128 16.49 3.28 -15.52
N ARG A 129 16.86 2.14 -14.92
CA ARG A 129 17.62 1.08 -15.58
C ARG A 129 16.89 0.49 -16.78
N GLU A 130 15.60 0.21 -16.62
CA GLU A 130 14.77 -0.34 -17.70
C GLU A 130 14.65 0.65 -18.87
N LYS A 131 14.47 1.94 -18.57
CA LYS A 131 14.47 3.01 -19.57
C LYS A 131 15.82 3.11 -20.30
N GLU A 132 16.93 3.11 -19.58
CA GLU A 132 18.27 3.18 -20.18
C GLU A 132 18.56 1.95 -21.06
N GLU A 133 18.12 0.76 -20.65
CA GLU A 133 18.28 -0.46 -21.43
C GLU A 133 17.43 -0.45 -22.70
N ALA A 134 16.18 0.01 -22.62
CA ALA A 134 15.31 0.21 -23.77
C ALA A 134 15.91 1.22 -24.77
N ASP A 135 16.39 2.38 -24.27
CA ASP A 135 17.04 3.40 -25.09
C ASP A 135 18.33 2.87 -25.76
N ARG A 136 19.11 2.06 -25.04
CA ARG A 136 20.32 1.43 -25.57
C ARG A 136 19.99 0.46 -26.70
N LEU A 137 18.97 -0.38 -26.52
CA LEU A 137 18.55 -1.34 -27.54
C LEU A 137 18.01 -0.61 -28.78
N LEU A 138 17.20 0.43 -28.58
CA LEU A 138 16.67 1.24 -29.66
C LEU A 138 17.78 1.91 -30.47
N ARG A 139 18.79 2.49 -29.80
CA ARG A 139 19.97 3.06 -30.47
C ARG A 139 20.74 2.02 -31.27
N LYS A 140 20.94 0.82 -30.72
CA LYS A 140 21.62 -0.27 -31.43
C LYS A 140 20.86 -0.66 -32.69
N GLN A 141 19.55 -0.86 -32.59
CA GLN A 141 18.70 -1.15 -33.74
C GLN A 141 18.77 -0.02 -34.78
N LYS A 142 18.71 1.24 -34.34
CA LYS A 142 18.82 2.40 -35.24
C LYS A 142 20.12 2.40 -36.03
N LEU A 143 21.27 2.19 -35.36
CA LEU A 143 22.58 2.13 -36.02
C LEU A 143 22.68 0.95 -37.01
N GLU A 144 22.11 -0.20 -36.65
CA GLU A 144 22.09 -1.38 -37.52
C GLU A 144 21.24 -1.12 -38.79
N TYR A 145 20.07 -0.51 -38.64
CA TYR A 145 19.24 -0.09 -39.76
C TYR A 145 19.92 0.98 -40.62
N GLU A 146 20.53 2.00 -40.02
CA GLU A 146 21.27 3.04 -40.74
C GLU A 146 22.43 2.45 -41.55
N SER A 147 23.22 1.56 -40.96
CA SER A 147 24.30 0.86 -41.68
C SER A 147 23.78 0.00 -42.82
N LYS A 148 22.67 -0.72 -42.61
CA LYS A 148 22.05 -1.54 -43.66
C LYS A 148 21.54 -0.70 -44.82
N ILE A 149 20.97 0.47 -44.55
CA ILE A 149 20.52 1.42 -45.59
C ILE A 149 21.71 1.88 -46.44
N VAL A 150 22.82 2.29 -45.82
CA VAL A 150 24.01 2.74 -46.55
C VAL A 150 24.59 1.63 -47.42
N GLU A 151 24.67 0.40 -46.89
CA GLU A 151 25.15 -0.77 -47.65
C GLU A 151 24.25 -1.06 -48.86
N LEU A 152 22.92 -1.04 -48.67
CA LEU A 152 21.97 -1.23 -49.76
C LEU A 152 22.07 -0.12 -50.81
N GLN A 153 22.24 1.15 -50.40
CA GLN A 153 22.45 2.27 -51.31
C GLN A 153 23.73 2.10 -52.14
N LYS A 154 24.83 1.65 -51.51
CA LYS A 154 26.09 1.36 -52.20
C LYS A 154 25.93 0.24 -53.23
N GLN A 155 25.29 -0.86 -52.86
CA GLN A 155 25.01 -1.97 -53.80
C GLN A 155 24.18 -1.52 -55.00
N VAL A 156 23.15 -0.69 -54.77
CA VAL A 156 22.34 -0.09 -55.85
C VAL A 156 23.21 0.79 -56.75
N MET A 157 24.06 1.65 -56.18
CA MET A 157 24.96 2.51 -56.95
C MET A 157 25.95 1.69 -57.79
N GLU A 158 26.63 0.71 -57.20
CA GLU A 158 27.57 -0.18 -57.90
C GLU A 158 26.90 -0.96 -59.03
N THR A 159 25.71 -1.52 -58.76
CA THR A 159 24.92 -2.24 -59.77
C THR A 159 24.51 -1.31 -60.90
N SER A 160 24.03 -0.10 -60.60
CA SER A 160 23.62 0.88 -61.61
C SER A 160 24.79 1.39 -62.47
N MET A 161 25.95 1.64 -61.86
CA MET A 161 27.16 2.04 -62.57
C MET A 161 27.65 0.93 -63.49
N SER A 162 27.66 -0.31 -63.00
CA SER A 162 28.06 -1.48 -63.78
C SER A 162 27.13 -1.71 -64.97
N GLN A 163 25.80 -1.62 -64.77
CA GLN A 163 24.82 -1.70 -65.85
C GLN A 163 25.00 -0.59 -66.89
N SER A 164 25.27 0.64 -66.46
CA SER A 164 25.50 1.78 -67.36
C SER A 164 26.79 1.61 -68.19
N MET A 165 27.86 1.12 -67.57
CA MET A 165 29.12 0.79 -68.26
C MET A 165 28.90 -0.33 -69.28
N LEU A 166 28.20 -1.40 -68.90
CA LEU A 166 27.85 -2.50 -69.81
C LEU A 166 26.99 -2.02 -70.98
N SER A 167 25.98 -1.18 -70.72
CA SER A 167 25.15 -0.58 -71.77
C SER A 167 25.97 0.28 -72.74
N SER A 168 26.95 1.03 -72.22
CA SER A 168 27.82 1.88 -73.05
C SER A 168 28.81 1.08 -73.89
N ILE A 169 29.33 -0.03 -73.34
CA ILE A 169 30.18 -0.98 -74.08
C ILE A 169 29.37 -1.68 -75.18
N LEU A 170 28.14 -2.13 -74.88
CA LEU A 170 27.28 -2.80 -75.86
C LEU A 170 26.83 -1.84 -76.98
N SER A 171 26.54 -0.58 -76.67
CA SER A 171 26.19 0.43 -77.68
C SER A 171 27.38 0.85 -78.55
N SER A 172 28.59 0.94 -77.98
CA SER A 172 29.83 1.19 -78.74
C SER A 172 30.31 0.00 -79.57
N SER A 173 29.89 -1.22 -79.22
CA SER A 173 30.22 -2.47 -79.94
C SER A 173 29.26 -2.77 -81.10
N GLY A 174 28.24 -1.93 -81.34
CA GLY A 174 27.29 -2.09 -82.45
C GLY A 174 26.36 -3.31 -82.37
N LEU A 175 26.08 -3.81 -81.17
CA LEU A 175 25.24 -5.00 -80.94
C LEU A 175 23.80 -4.68 -80.51
N ILE A 176 23.42 -3.40 -80.51
CA ILE A 176 22.05 -2.93 -80.24
C ILE A 176 21.77 -1.79 -81.25
N ASP A 177 20.91 -2.06 -82.24
CA ASP A 177 20.26 -1.05 -83.11
C ASP A 177 19.01 -0.47 -82.42
#